data_AF-A0A8T7FTW3-F1
#
_entry.id   AF-A0A8T7FTW3-F1
#
_cell.length_a   1.000
_cell.length_b   1.000
_cell.length_c   1.000
_cell.angle_alpha   90.00
_cell.angle_beta   90.00
_cell.angle_gamma   90.00
#
_symmetry.space_group_name_H-M   'P 1'
#
loop_
_entity.id
_entity.type
_entity.pdbx_description
1 polymer ?
#
loop_
_entity_poly.entity_id
_entity_poly.type
_entity_poly.pdbx_seq_one_letter_code
_entity_poly.pdbx_strand_id
1 'polypeptide(L)'
;MNDDVRKYIYGAITVFVVGVLVWVGFIYVNACGFTLSCNRGNLPVVRTPVPTLIPATLPAMQPEDSTVSAAADVCYVAAVDLMGAWVNAGASDTEVFQFTDAHGRECEAAFEDVKPLFVEANLWYSGSLSCISCHSVDLAVSPAQLDLSSYEGILAGSRRAEGAAQGTDILGGGNWESSLLYVFIAEVKADVPGHTEALSGLMIFAGKPLPVEATPTP
;
A
#
# COMPACT_ATOMS: atom_id res chain seq x y z
N MET A 1 -10.14 45.29 43.90
CA MET A 1 -9.02 44.51 43.30
C MET A 1 -8.08 45.53 42.69
N ASN A 2 -6.86 45.66 43.21
CA ASN A 2 -5.90 46.65 42.74
C ASN A 2 -5.59 46.42 41.25
N ASP A 3 -5.45 47.50 40.49
CA ASP A 3 -5.20 47.43 39.04
C ASP A 3 -3.92 46.64 38.71
N ASP A 4 -2.95 46.63 39.62
CA ASP A 4 -1.75 45.79 39.53
C ASP A 4 -2.06 44.29 39.51
N VAL A 5 -2.96 43.82 40.37
CA VAL A 5 -3.35 42.39 40.42
C VAL A 5 -4.02 41.98 39.11
N ARG A 6 -4.90 42.83 38.58
CA ARG A 6 -5.57 42.61 37.29
C ARG A 6 -4.55 42.53 36.14
N LYS A 7 -3.55 43.41 36.13
CA LYS A 7 -2.47 43.42 35.14
C LYS A 7 -1.62 42.15 35.20
N TYR A 8 -1.28 41.66 36.39
CA TYR A 8 -0.55 40.39 36.55
C TYR A 8 -1.37 39.19 36.09
N ILE A 9 -2.67 39.14 36.42
CA ILE A 9 -3.57 38.06 35.99
C ILE A 9 -3.68 38.03 34.46
N TYR A 10 -3.93 39.16 33.80
CA TYR A 10 -4.01 39.19 32.34
C TYR A 10 -2.66 38.93 31.66
N GLY A 11 -1.55 39.38 32.25
CA GLY A 11 -0.21 39.05 31.78
C GLY A 11 0.05 37.55 31.80
N ALA A 12 -0.25 36.89 32.92
CA ALA A 12 -0.09 35.44 33.06
C ALA A 12 -0.96 34.66 32.07
N ILE A 13 -2.23 35.04 31.92
CA ILE A 13 -3.15 34.40 30.96
C ILE A 13 -2.62 34.57 29.52
N THR A 14 -2.16 35.77 29.16
CA THR A 14 -1.65 36.05 27.81
C THR A 14 -0.42 35.21 27.49
N VAL A 15 0.55 35.15 28.41
CA VAL A 15 1.76 34.33 28.26
C VAL A 15 1.41 32.85 28.16
N PHE A 16 0.47 32.37 28.97
CA PHE A 16 0.02 30.98 28.93
C PHE A 16 -0.62 30.62 27.57
N VAL A 17 -1.56 31.45 27.10
CA VAL A 17 -2.24 31.21 25.81
C VAL A 17 -1.25 31.25 24.65
N VAL A 18 -0.34 32.24 24.62
CA VAL A 18 0.71 32.30 23.59
C VAL A 18 1.62 31.07 23.66
N GLY A 19 2.03 30.65 24.86
CA GLY A 19 2.83 29.46 25.05
C GLY A 19 2.16 28.19 24.53
N VAL A 20 0.86 28.01 24.80
CA VAL A 20 0.07 26.88 24.28
C VAL A 20 -0.01 26.93 22.76
N LEU A 21 -0.28 28.09 22.15
CA LEU A 21 -0.37 28.23 20.70
C LEU A 21 0.97 27.92 20.02
N VAL A 22 2.08 28.39 20.58
CA VAL A 22 3.43 28.08 20.08
C VAL A 22 3.73 26.58 20.22
N TRP A 23 3.38 25.97 21.34
CA TRP A 23 3.60 24.54 21.56
C TRP A 23 2.77 23.65 20.62
N VAL A 24 1.48 23.97 20.44
CA VAL A 24 0.61 23.28 19.47
C VAL A 24 1.13 23.46 18.05
N GLY A 25 1.55 24.68 17.68
CA GLY A 25 2.16 24.96 16.39
C GLY A 25 3.46 24.16 16.17
N PHE A 26 4.30 24.04 17.20
CA PHE A 26 5.50 23.21 17.15
C PHE A 26 5.18 21.74 16.92
N ILE A 27 4.21 21.17 17.67
CA ILE A 27 3.77 19.78 17.45
C ILE A 27 3.23 19.59 16.04
N TYR A 28 2.38 20.51 15.58
CA TYR A 28 1.80 20.48 14.25
C TYR A 28 2.87 20.49 13.15
N VAL A 29 3.85 21.40 13.23
CA VAL A 29 4.94 21.49 12.23
C VAL A 29 5.84 20.25 12.28
N ASN A 30 6.10 19.67 13.45
CA ASN A 30 6.87 18.43 13.54
C ASN A 30 6.12 17.23 12.93
N ALA A 31 4.82 17.13 13.17
CA ALA A 31 4.00 16.02 12.67
C ALA A 31 3.61 16.17 11.19
N CYS A 32 3.37 17.39 10.72
CA CYS A 32 2.74 17.66 9.42
C CYS A 32 3.56 18.56 8.49
N GLY A 33 4.65 19.18 8.97
CA GLY A 33 5.40 20.16 8.20
C GLY A 33 4.58 21.43 7.92
N PHE A 34 4.77 22.02 6.72
CA PHE A 34 3.97 23.15 6.22
C PHE A 34 2.76 22.71 5.38
N THR A 35 2.47 21.41 5.29
CA THR A 35 1.33 20.88 4.53
C THR A 35 0.18 20.55 5.49
N LEU A 36 -1.05 20.56 4.97
CA LEU A 36 -2.25 20.13 5.69
C LEU A 36 -2.43 18.59 5.68
N SER A 37 -1.51 17.86 5.05
CA SER A 37 -1.67 16.42 4.78
C SER A 37 -1.09 15.50 5.85
N CYS A 38 -0.37 16.01 6.86
CA CYS A 38 0.16 15.22 7.99
C CYS A 38 0.86 13.89 7.65
N ASN A 39 1.47 13.78 6.47
CA ASN A 39 2.02 12.52 5.95
C ASN A 39 3.19 11.95 6.78
N ARG A 40 3.90 12.77 7.58
CA ARG A 40 5.00 12.30 8.44
C ARG A 40 4.53 11.64 9.74
N GLY A 41 3.26 11.84 10.13
CA GLY A 41 2.65 11.18 11.28
C GLY A 41 2.03 9.82 10.97
N ASN A 42 1.96 9.45 9.68
CA ASN A 42 1.52 8.12 9.30
C ASN A 42 2.63 7.14 9.71
N LEU A 43 2.37 6.33 10.73
CA LEU A 43 3.26 5.24 11.08
C LEU A 43 3.43 4.39 9.81
N PRO A 44 4.67 4.07 9.40
CA PRO A 44 4.85 3.04 8.40
C PRO A 44 4.10 1.81 8.90
N VAL A 45 3.28 1.21 8.04
CA VAL A 45 2.57 -0.03 8.38
C VAL A 45 3.66 -1.05 8.71
N VAL A 46 3.92 -1.20 10.01
CA VAL A 46 4.88 -2.18 10.51
C VAL A 46 4.23 -3.52 10.25
N ARG A 47 4.73 -4.18 9.21
CA ARG A 47 4.33 -5.52 8.78
C ARG A 47 4.71 -6.50 9.88
N THR A 48 3.83 -6.68 10.86
CA THR A 48 3.85 -7.95 11.59
C THR A 48 3.21 -8.95 10.63
N PRO A 49 3.90 -10.05 10.26
CA PRO A 49 3.22 -11.20 9.72
C PRO A 49 2.20 -11.58 10.78
N VAL A 50 0.92 -11.27 10.56
CA VAL A 50 -0.12 -11.87 11.40
C VAL A 50 0.03 -13.36 11.13
N PRO A 51 0.39 -14.16 12.14
CA PRO A 51 0.54 -15.58 11.94
C PRO A 51 -0.81 -16.05 11.42
N THR A 52 -0.83 -16.52 10.17
CA THR A 52 -1.87 -17.41 9.66
C THR A 52 -2.25 -18.32 10.79
N LEU A 53 -3.52 -18.32 11.16
CA LEU A 53 -4.09 -18.99 12.34
C LEU A 53 -3.53 -20.42 12.51
N ILE A 54 -2.38 -20.54 13.17
CA ILE A 54 -1.87 -21.79 13.73
C ILE A 54 -2.34 -21.76 15.18
N PRO A 55 -3.06 -22.80 15.66
CA PRO A 55 -3.55 -22.83 17.03
C PRO A 55 -2.37 -22.68 18.02
N ALA A 56 -2.60 -21.85 19.04
CA ALA A 56 -1.64 -21.35 20.01
C ALA A 56 -0.75 -22.43 20.65
N THR A 57 0.58 -22.26 20.56
CA THR A 57 1.60 -22.55 21.60
C THR A 57 3.02 -22.24 21.12
N LEU A 58 3.39 -20.97 20.90
CA LEU A 58 4.80 -20.60 20.73
C LEU A 58 5.17 -19.38 21.61
N PRO A 59 6.40 -19.32 22.15
CA PRO A 59 6.82 -18.27 23.08
C PRO A 59 6.89 -16.89 22.41
N ALA A 60 6.69 -15.84 23.18
CA ALA A 60 6.69 -14.46 22.72
C ALA A 60 8.01 -14.09 22.01
N MET A 61 7.89 -13.52 20.81
CA MET A 61 8.99 -12.94 20.03
C MET A 61 9.52 -11.71 20.78
N GLN A 62 10.84 -11.67 21.00
CA GLN A 62 11.55 -10.53 21.55
C GLN A 62 11.73 -9.47 20.45
N PRO A 63 11.58 -8.17 20.75
CA PRO A 63 11.74 -7.12 19.75
C PRO A 63 13.22 -7.02 19.36
N GLU A 64 13.54 -7.45 18.15
CA GLU A 64 14.81 -7.12 17.50
C GLU A 64 14.72 -5.66 17.00
N ASP A 65 15.80 -4.91 17.28
CA ASP A 65 15.98 -3.50 16.99
C ASP A 65 15.58 -3.14 15.55
N SER A 66 14.46 -2.43 15.41
CA SER A 66 14.06 -1.80 14.15
C SER A 66 14.80 -0.47 13.98
N THR A 67 16.10 -0.54 13.72
CA THR A 67 16.86 0.57 13.13
C THR A 67 16.96 0.39 11.61
N VAL A 68 15.82 0.40 10.92
CA VAL A 68 15.82 0.53 9.45
C VAL A 68 15.56 2.00 9.10
N SER A 69 16.62 2.65 8.66
CA SER A 69 16.59 3.91 7.92
C SER A 69 15.79 3.73 6.61
N ALA A 70 14.45 3.73 6.69
CA ALA A 70 13.55 3.34 5.60
C ALA A 70 12.84 4.53 4.91
N ALA A 71 13.56 5.62 4.60
CA ALA A 71 12.92 6.80 3.99
C ALA A 71 13.56 7.33 2.69
N ALA A 72 14.67 6.76 2.20
CA ALA A 72 15.34 7.25 0.99
C ALA A 72 15.29 6.28 -0.22
N ASP A 73 15.29 4.96 0.02
CA ASP A 73 15.62 3.97 -1.02
C ASP A 73 14.42 3.17 -1.57
N VAL A 74 13.19 3.52 -1.19
CA VAL A 74 11.96 2.82 -1.64
C VAL A 74 10.95 3.82 -2.18
N CYS A 75 10.27 3.46 -3.26
CA CYS A 75 9.27 4.31 -3.90
C CYS A 75 7.90 4.18 -3.23
N TYR A 76 7.12 5.25 -3.26
CA TYR A 76 5.78 5.30 -2.64
C TYR A 76 4.71 5.43 -3.71
N VAL A 77 3.85 4.43 -3.86
CA VAL A 77 2.95 4.28 -5.01
C VAL A 77 1.61 3.69 -4.59
N ALA A 78 0.54 4.00 -5.33
CA ALA A 78 -0.73 3.31 -5.12
C ALA A 78 -0.60 1.85 -5.59
N ALA A 79 -1.14 0.90 -4.82
CA ALA A 79 -1.06 -0.52 -5.15
C ALA A 79 -1.65 -0.83 -6.53
N VAL A 80 -2.76 -0.18 -6.88
CA VAL A 80 -3.42 -0.28 -8.19
C VAL A 80 -2.50 0.20 -9.32
N ASP A 81 -1.76 1.29 -9.10
CA ASP A 81 -0.86 1.85 -10.11
C ASP A 81 0.38 0.97 -10.30
N LEU A 82 0.91 0.38 -9.22
CA LEU A 82 2.02 -0.57 -9.31
C LEU A 82 1.62 -1.82 -10.13
N MET A 83 0.43 -2.38 -9.86
CA MET A 83 -0.10 -3.50 -10.65
C MET A 83 -0.32 -3.10 -12.10
N GLY A 84 -0.86 -1.91 -12.33
CA GLY A 84 -1.09 -1.39 -13.67
C GLY A 84 0.20 -1.21 -14.47
N ALA A 85 1.25 -0.68 -13.85
CA ALA A 85 2.56 -0.55 -14.47
C ALA A 85 3.15 -1.92 -14.85
N TRP A 86 3.04 -2.91 -13.96
CA TRP A 86 3.47 -4.28 -14.24
C TRP A 86 2.70 -4.90 -15.42
N VAL A 87 1.36 -4.78 -15.42
CA VAL A 87 0.51 -5.31 -16.49
C VAL A 87 0.82 -4.64 -17.83
N ASN A 88 0.91 -3.30 -17.84
CA ASN A 88 1.19 -2.52 -19.04
C ASN A 88 2.61 -2.77 -19.59
N ALA A 89 3.56 -3.18 -18.73
CA ALA A 89 4.89 -3.61 -19.14
C ALA A 89 4.92 -5.05 -19.70
N GLY A 90 3.79 -5.74 -19.78
CA GLY A 90 3.68 -7.10 -20.32
C GLY A 90 3.59 -8.20 -19.25
N ALA A 91 3.44 -7.82 -17.98
CA ALA A 91 3.25 -8.72 -16.86
C ALA A 91 4.34 -9.81 -16.74
N SER A 92 5.61 -9.45 -16.92
CA SER A 92 6.75 -10.38 -16.80
C SER A 92 7.00 -10.82 -15.35
N ASP A 93 7.47 -12.05 -15.13
CA ASP A 93 7.92 -12.56 -13.83
C ASP A 93 9.38 -12.20 -13.49
N THR A 94 10.17 -11.87 -14.51
CA THR A 94 11.62 -11.79 -14.44
C THR A 94 12.17 -10.42 -14.85
N GLU A 95 11.48 -9.74 -15.75
CA GLU A 95 11.90 -8.41 -16.22
C GLU A 95 11.46 -7.33 -15.23
N VAL A 96 12.32 -6.32 -15.08
CA VAL A 96 11.97 -5.11 -14.34
C VAL A 96 11.06 -4.24 -15.19
N PHE A 97 10.11 -3.57 -14.54
CA PHE A 97 9.25 -2.56 -15.15
C PHE A 97 9.43 -1.23 -14.44
N GLN A 98 9.20 -0.14 -15.18
CA GLN A 98 9.31 1.22 -14.67
C GLN A 98 7.94 1.78 -14.31
N PHE A 99 7.90 2.64 -13.30
CA PHE A 99 6.72 3.38 -12.90
C PHE A 99 7.11 4.71 -12.24
N THR A 100 6.19 5.67 -12.27
CA THR A 100 6.35 6.94 -11.56
C THR A 100 5.68 6.85 -10.19
N ASP A 101 6.39 7.19 -9.13
CA ASP A 101 5.86 7.19 -7.76
C ASP A 101 4.94 8.41 -7.50
N ALA A 102 4.25 8.43 -6.36
CA ALA A 102 3.33 9.49 -5.98
C ALA A 102 4.00 10.87 -5.77
N HIS A 103 5.33 10.92 -5.73
CA HIS A 103 6.14 12.13 -5.64
C HIS A 103 6.74 12.54 -7.00
N GLY A 104 6.40 11.84 -8.09
CA GLY A 104 6.92 12.10 -9.43
C GLY A 104 8.33 11.55 -9.65
N ARG A 105 8.81 10.62 -8.83
CA ARG A 105 10.11 9.97 -9.01
C ARG A 105 9.96 8.75 -9.90
N GLU A 106 10.87 8.59 -10.84
CA GLU A 106 10.96 7.39 -11.66
C GLU A 106 11.56 6.24 -10.87
N CYS A 107 10.91 5.09 -10.93
CA CYS A 107 11.21 3.92 -10.13
C CYS A 107 11.16 2.65 -10.99
N GLU A 108 11.84 1.62 -10.53
CA GLU A 108 11.77 0.28 -11.10
C GLU A 108 11.32 -0.74 -10.04
N ALA A 109 10.57 -1.73 -10.49
CA ALA A 109 10.10 -2.86 -9.68
C ALA A 109 10.12 -4.15 -10.52
N ALA A 110 10.00 -5.29 -9.85
CA ALA A 110 9.82 -6.59 -10.47
C ALA A 110 8.55 -7.26 -9.95
N PHE A 111 8.19 -8.44 -10.50
CA PHE A 111 7.00 -9.17 -10.05
C PHE A 111 7.02 -9.49 -8.53
N GLU A 112 8.20 -9.63 -7.92
CA GLU A 112 8.32 -9.83 -6.47
C GLU A 112 7.80 -8.65 -5.64
N ASP A 113 7.77 -7.43 -6.19
CA ASP A 113 7.14 -6.28 -5.55
C ASP A 113 5.61 -6.31 -5.67
N VAL A 114 5.08 -6.96 -6.72
CA VAL A 114 3.65 -7.05 -7.03
C VAL A 114 3.00 -8.24 -6.31
N LYS A 115 3.71 -9.37 -6.21
CA LYS A 115 3.22 -10.62 -5.61
C LYS A 115 2.59 -10.45 -4.22
N PRO A 116 3.15 -9.66 -3.28
CA PRO A 116 2.52 -9.36 -1.99
C PRO A 116 1.06 -8.88 -2.09
N LEU A 117 0.71 -8.15 -3.16
CA LEU A 117 -0.64 -7.63 -3.38
C LEU A 117 -1.71 -8.72 -3.51
N PHE A 118 -1.31 -9.94 -3.89
CA PHE A 118 -2.20 -11.09 -4.00
C PHE A 118 -2.20 -11.98 -2.76
N VAL A 119 -1.06 -12.09 -2.08
CA VAL A 119 -0.84 -13.14 -1.07
C VAL A 119 -0.94 -12.63 0.36
N GLU A 120 -0.76 -11.34 0.61
CA GLU A 120 -0.78 -10.77 1.96
C GLU A 120 -2.20 -10.43 2.42
N ALA A 121 -2.57 -10.92 3.60
CA ALA A 121 -3.79 -10.51 4.29
C ALA A 121 -3.60 -9.16 4.98
N ASN A 122 -4.69 -8.45 5.26
CA ASN A 122 -4.72 -7.11 5.86
C ASN A 122 -4.00 -6.02 5.05
N LEU A 123 -3.70 -6.28 3.77
CA LEU A 123 -2.97 -5.34 2.92
C LEU A 123 -3.88 -4.26 2.35
N TRP A 124 -4.95 -4.66 1.65
CA TRP A 124 -5.87 -3.75 0.97
C TRP A 124 -6.67 -2.88 1.94
N TYR A 125 -7.05 -3.45 3.09
CA TYR A 125 -7.64 -2.74 4.22
C TYR A 125 -7.50 -3.58 5.49
N SER A 126 -7.71 -2.96 6.65
CA SER A 126 -7.64 -3.68 7.93
C SER A 126 -8.71 -4.77 8.00
N GLY A 127 -8.29 -6.01 8.26
CA GLY A 127 -9.16 -7.18 8.27
C GLY A 127 -9.35 -7.85 6.90
N SER A 128 -8.75 -7.33 5.83
CA SER A 128 -8.89 -7.93 4.49
C SER A 128 -8.29 -9.33 4.45
N LEU A 129 -8.96 -10.27 3.79
CA LEU A 129 -8.34 -11.55 3.43
C LEU A 129 -7.30 -11.31 2.32
N SER A 130 -6.33 -12.22 2.19
CA SER A 130 -5.51 -12.29 0.99
C SER A 130 -6.33 -12.83 -0.18
N CYS A 131 -6.00 -12.44 -1.41
CA CYS A 131 -6.70 -12.91 -2.60
C CYS A 131 -6.63 -14.44 -2.71
N ILE A 132 -5.48 -15.02 -2.35
CA ILE A 132 -5.25 -16.47 -2.36
C ILE A 132 -6.07 -17.26 -1.35
N SER A 133 -6.67 -16.59 -0.35
CA SER A 133 -7.58 -17.25 0.59
C SER A 133 -8.82 -17.80 -0.11
N CYS A 134 -9.18 -17.23 -1.26
CA CYS A 134 -10.29 -17.69 -2.11
C CYS A 134 -9.87 -18.04 -3.54
N HIS A 135 -8.74 -17.53 -4.04
CA HIS A 135 -8.25 -17.78 -5.39
C HIS A 135 -6.93 -18.53 -5.36
N SER A 136 -6.99 -19.81 -5.01
CA SER A 136 -5.84 -20.72 -5.01
C SER A 136 -6.27 -22.12 -5.46
N VAL A 137 -5.27 -22.96 -5.77
CA VAL A 137 -5.48 -24.35 -6.19
C VAL A 137 -5.84 -25.30 -5.05
N ASP A 138 -5.61 -24.91 -3.79
CA ASP A 138 -5.79 -25.78 -2.62
C ASP A 138 -7.25 -25.82 -2.11
N LEU A 139 -8.17 -25.18 -2.82
CA LEU A 139 -9.57 -25.06 -2.43
C LEU A 139 -10.42 -26.16 -3.10
N ALA A 140 -11.23 -26.85 -2.31
CA ALA A 140 -12.18 -27.84 -2.81
C ALA A 140 -13.19 -27.24 -3.82
N VAL A 141 -13.50 -25.96 -3.65
CA VAL A 141 -14.24 -25.14 -4.62
C VAL A 141 -13.46 -23.85 -4.77
N SER A 142 -12.86 -23.64 -5.94
CA SER A 142 -12.18 -22.38 -6.29
C SER A 142 -13.15 -21.46 -7.06
N PRO A 143 -13.63 -20.37 -6.44
CA PRO A 143 -14.40 -19.34 -7.11
C PRO A 143 -13.75 -18.92 -8.43
N ALA A 144 -14.55 -18.94 -9.49
CA ALA A 144 -14.12 -18.63 -10.84
C ALA A 144 -12.89 -19.42 -11.33
N GLN A 145 -12.56 -20.58 -10.72
CA GLN A 145 -11.42 -21.44 -11.13
C GLN A 145 -10.11 -20.66 -11.31
N LEU A 146 -9.92 -19.63 -10.48
CA LEU A 146 -8.81 -18.68 -10.55
C LEU A 146 -7.76 -19.04 -9.50
N ASP A 147 -6.49 -19.00 -9.90
CA ASP A 147 -5.34 -19.17 -9.03
C ASP A 147 -4.49 -17.89 -9.04
N LEU A 148 -4.37 -17.24 -7.89
CA LEU A 148 -3.53 -16.05 -7.69
C LEU A 148 -2.30 -16.35 -6.81
N SER A 149 -2.07 -17.63 -6.48
CA SER A 149 -0.97 -18.06 -5.61
C SER A 149 0.37 -18.20 -6.33
N SER A 150 0.34 -18.28 -7.66
CA SER A 150 1.50 -18.44 -8.53
C SER A 150 1.42 -17.50 -9.73
N TYR A 151 2.58 -17.17 -10.31
CA TYR A 151 2.64 -16.36 -11.53
C TYR A 151 1.92 -17.07 -12.70
N GLU A 152 2.18 -18.36 -12.84
CA GLU A 152 1.56 -19.20 -13.86
C GLU A 152 0.04 -19.27 -13.68
N GLY A 153 -0.45 -19.31 -12.44
CA GLY A 153 -1.87 -19.25 -12.12
C GLY A 153 -2.50 -17.92 -12.55
N ILE A 154 -1.84 -16.80 -12.26
CA ILE A 154 -2.31 -15.46 -12.64
C ILE A 154 -2.44 -15.37 -14.17
N LEU A 155 -1.42 -15.83 -14.91
CA LEU A 155 -1.44 -15.86 -16.38
C LEU A 155 -2.44 -16.86 -16.96
N ALA A 156 -2.70 -17.97 -16.27
CA ALA A 156 -3.70 -18.94 -16.71
C ALA A 156 -5.12 -18.37 -16.67
N GLY A 157 -5.36 -17.35 -15.83
CA GLY A 157 -6.61 -16.62 -15.74
C GLY A 157 -7.75 -17.39 -15.06
N SER A 158 -8.97 -16.91 -15.24
CA SER A 158 -10.17 -17.42 -14.58
C SER A 158 -11.02 -18.32 -15.49
N ARG A 159 -12.02 -19.01 -14.93
CA ARG A 159 -13.05 -19.81 -15.62
C ARG A 159 -12.45 -20.86 -16.57
N ARG A 160 -11.35 -21.47 -16.15
CA ARG A 160 -10.65 -22.51 -16.92
C ARG A 160 -11.52 -23.75 -17.04
N ALA A 161 -11.78 -24.21 -18.27
CA ALA A 161 -12.36 -25.52 -18.47
C ALA A 161 -11.45 -26.61 -17.87
N GLU A 162 -12.02 -27.73 -17.44
CA GLU A 162 -11.21 -28.82 -16.88
C GLU A 162 -10.13 -29.27 -17.86
N GLY A 163 -8.88 -29.31 -17.39
CA GLY A 163 -7.71 -29.68 -18.19
C GLY A 163 -7.21 -28.61 -19.18
N ALA A 164 -7.85 -27.43 -19.25
CA ALA A 164 -7.37 -26.33 -20.08
C ALA A 164 -6.20 -25.59 -19.42
N ALA A 165 -5.19 -25.23 -20.22
CA ALA A 165 -4.03 -24.48 -19.74
C ALA A 165 -4.38 -23.02 -19.40
N GLN A 166 -5.32 -22.41 -20.14
CA GLN A 166 -5.74 -21.02 -19.99
C GLN A 166 -7.26 -20.90 -20.00
N GLY A 167 -7.77 -19.85 -19.39
CA GLY A 167 -9.19 -19.49 -19.38
C GLY A 167 -9.41 -18.06 -19.85
N THR A 168 -10.26 -17.33 -19.13
CA THR A 168 -10.48 -15.90 -19.32
C THR A 168 -9.31 -15.12 -18.74
N ASP A 169 -8.62 -14.38 -19.60
CA ASP A 169 -7.54 -13.49 -19.22
C ASP A 169 -8.04 -12.42 -18.23
N ILE A 170 -7.32 -12.27 -17.13
CA ILE A 170 -7.62 -11.31 -16.08
C ILE A 170 -6.76 -10.04 -16.16
N LEU A 171 -5.73 -10.03 -17.02
CA LEU A 171 -4.77 -8.93 -17.19
C LEU A 171 -5.05 -8.07 -18.44
N GLY A 172 -6.10 -8.36 -19.19
CA GLY A 172 -6.59 -7.49 -20.29
C GLY A 172 -5.62 -7.42 -21.48
N GLY A 173 -4.84 -8.46 -21.73
CA GLY A 173 -3.87 -8.51 -22.83
C GLY A 173 -2.73 -7.51 -22.68
N GLY A 174 -2.39 -7.12 -21.44
CA GLY A 174 -1.38 -6.09 -21.15
C GLY A 174 -1.93 -4.66 -21.21
N ASN A 175 -3.25 -4.50 -21.21
CA ASN A 175 -3.90 -3.20 -21.02
C ASN A 175 -4.67 -3.21 -19.70
N TRP A 176 -4.07 -2.57 -18.68
CA TRP A 176 -4.54 -2.58 -17.31
C TRP A 176 -5.99 -2.12 -17.16
N GLU A 177 -6.36 -1.00 -17.76
CA GLU A 177 -7.69 -0.41 -17.63
C GLU A 177 -8.78 -1.28 -18.29
N SER A 178 -8.40 -2.15 -19.22
CA SER A 178 -9.30 -3.14 -19.83
C SER A 178 -9.36 -4.48 -19.08
N SER A 179 -8.52 -4.65 -18.06
CA SER A 179 -8.35 -5.92 -17.36
C SER A 179 -9.50 -6.20 -16.39
N LEU A 180 -9.86 -7.48 -16.23
CA LEU A 180 -10.84 -7.87 -15.22
C LEU A 180 -10.33 -7.55 -13.81
N LEU A 181 -9.01 -7.68 -13.59
CA LEU A 181 -8.39 -7.41 -12.30
C LEU A 181 -8.54 -5.93 -11.90
N TYR A 182 -8.35 -5.00 -12.83
CA TYR A 182 -8.62 -3.58 -12.61
C TYR A 182 -10.08 -3.35 -12.23
N VAL A 183 -11.01 -3.93 -12.98
CA VAL A 183 -12.44 -3.81 -12.73
C VAL A 183 -12.84 -4.31 -11.33
N PHE A 184 -12.16 -5.32 -10.79
CA PHE A 184 -12.45 -5.84 -9.45
C PHE A 184 -11.84 -5.02 -8.31
N ILE A 185 -10.68 -4.38 -8.55
CA ILE A 185 -9.93 -3.67 -7.50
C ILE A 185 -10.24 -2.17 -7.51
N ALA A 186 -10.32 -1.55 -8.68
CA ALA A 186 -10.43 -0.10 -8.84
C ALA A 186 -11.88 0.40 -8.97
N GLU A 187 -12.82 -0.44 -9.40
CA GLU A 187 -14.23 -0.06 -9.53
C GLU A 187 -15.07 -0.56 -8.37
N VAL A 188 -16.04 0.25 -7.94
CA VAL A 188 -17.05 -0.18 -6.97
C VAL A 188 -18.00 -1.18 -7.63
N LYS A 189 -18.18 -2.35 -7.03
CA LYS A 189 -19.16 -3.36 -7.45
C LYS A 189 -20.18 -3.55 -6.34
N ALA A 190 -21.18 -2.66 -6.31
CA ALA A 190 -22.24 -2.68 -5.31
C ALA A 190 -23.08 -3.98 -5.33
N ASP A 191 -23.01 -4.75 -6.43
CA ASP A 191 -23.65 -6.05 -6.63
C ASP A 191 -22.80 -7.24 -6.17
N VAL A 192 -21.52 -7.02 -5.83
CA VAL A 192 -20.60 -8.06 -5.33
C VAL A 192 -20.43 -7.89 -3.81
N PRO A 193 -20.91 -8.85 -2.99
CA PRO A 193 -20.76 -8.79 -1.54
C PRO A 193 -19.29 -8.60 -1.13
N GLY A 194 -18.99 -7.55 -0.36
CA GLY A 194 -17.62 -7.23 0.09
C GLY A 194 -16.83 -6.28 -0.83
N HIS A 195 -17.38 -5.87 -1.97
CA HIS A 195 -16.78 -4.88 -2.90
C HIS A 195 -17.59 -3.58 -2.96
N THR A 196 -18.14 -3.15 -1.82
CA THR A 196 -18.96 -1.93 -1.73
C THR A 196 -18.15 -0.64 -1.84
N GLU A 197 -16.83 -0.73 -1.79
CA GLU A 197 -15.90 0.39 -1.92
C GLU A 197 -14.74 0.00 -2.86
N ALA A 198 -14.17 1.00 -3.55
CA ALA A 198 -13.01 0.80 -4.40
C ALA A 198 -11.75 0.61 -3.52
N LEU A 199 -10.89 -0.33 -3.90
CA LEU A 199 -9.64 -0.63 -3.21
C LEU A 199 -8.45 0.23 -3.70
N SER A 200 -8.74 1.27 -4.50
CA SER A 200 -7.74 2.13 -5.14
C SER A 200 -7.00 3.08 -4.21
N GLY A 201 -7.44 3.23 -2.95
CA GLY A 201 -6.82 4.12 -1.97
C GLY A 201 -5.58 3.57 -1.28
N LEU A 202 -5.22 2.29 -1.48
CA LEU A 202 -4.07 1.69 -0.82
C LEU A 202 -2.75 2.26 -1.39
N MET A 203 -1.96 2.88 -0.52
CA MET A 203 -0.60 3.34 -0.82
C MET A 203 0.42 2.41 -0.16
N ILE A 204 1.47 2.03 -0.90
CA ILE A 204 2.51 1.11 -0.44
C ILE A 204 3.92 1.63 -0.76
N PHE A 205 4.90 1.06 -0.07
CA PHE A 205 6.31 1.21 -0.39
C PHE A 205 6.78 -0.01 -1.20
N ALA A 206 7.19 0.20 -2.44
CA ALA A 206 7.61 -0.85 -3.37
C ALA A 206 8.64 -0.32 -4.38
N GLY A 207 9.45 -1.22 -4.93
CA GLY A 207 10.46 -0.89 -5.94
C GLY A 207 11.58 0.01 -5.41
N LYS A 208 12.43 0.47 -6.34
CA LYS A 208 13.60 1.30 -6.06
C LYS A 208 13.62 2.51 -6.99
N PRO A 209 14.08 3.67 -6.51
CA PRO A 209 14.22 4.84 -7.37
C PRO A 209 15.33 4.60 -8.41
N LEU A 210 15.07 5.00 -9.65
CA LEU A 210 16.10 5.01 -10.68
C LEU A 210 17.19 6.04 -10.35
N PRO A 211 18.45 5.80 -10.77
CA PRO A 211 19.51 6.78 -10.58
C PRO A 211 19.14 8.08 -11.30
N VAL A 212 19.14 9.20 -10.58
CA VAL A 212 18.96 10.52 -11.22
C VAL A 212 20.19 10.76 -12.08
N GLU A 213 20.04 10.71 -13.40
CA GLU A 213 21.12 11.06 -14.33
C GLU A 213 21.49 12.52 -14.07
N ALA A 214 22.68 12.75 -13.53
CA ALA A 214 23.14 14.09 -13.19
C ALA A 214 23.15 14.93 -14.46
N THR A 215 22.29 15.94 -14.54
CA THR A 215 22.28 16.89 -15.65
C THR A 215 23.68 17.49 -15.75
N PRO A 216 24.38 17.37 -16.90
CA PRO A 216 25.69 17.98 -17.04
C PRO A 216 25.52 19.50 -16.91
N THR A 217 26.17 20.07 -15.90
CA THR A 217 26.23 21.52 -15.71
C THR A 217 26.85 22.16 -16.96
N PRO A 218 26.21 23.18 -17.58
CA PRO A 218 26.75 23.87 -18.75
C PRO A 218 28.04 24.65 -18.46
#